data_AF-A0A5C7JC15-F1
#
_entry.id   AF-A0A5C7JC15-F1
#
_cell.length_a   1.000
_cell.length_b   1.000
_cell.length_c   1.000
_cell.angle_alpha   90.00
_cell.angle_beta   90.00
_cell.angle_gamma   90.00
#
_symmetry.space_group_name_H-M   'P 1'
#
loop_
_entity.id
_entity.type
_entity.pdbx_description
1 polymer ?
#
loop_
_entity_poly.entity_id
_entity_poly.type
_entity_poly.pdbx_seq_one_letter_code
_entity_poly.pdbx_strand_id
1 'polypeptide(L)'
;MTTIRKRILATQFAAKQLEAVSAKKLTKVAKKLLPTEQQIQNAVMDWIRLQKFNFYLIKKRLSLIDYAWHTPNGGSRNIIEAKRLKDAGVLSGVPDITIAVPSRQFHAFYMELKSSKGKLSPAQIKFAHNMKSVGNYYCVAYSVNEAIEFIKAYMGDMLCTAQ
;
A
#
# COMPACT_ATOMS: atom_id res chain seq x y z
N MET A 1 59.69 -11.98 -4.47
CA MET A 1 58.42 -11.50 -5.07
C MET A 1 58.57 -10.02 -5.43
N THR A 2 58.68 -9.73 -6.72
CA THR A 2 59.01 -8.42 -7.32
C THR A 2 57.94 -7.35 -7.03
N THR A 3 58.41 -6.14 -6.72
CA THR A 3 57.66 -4.92 -6.35
C THR A 3 56.45 -4.63 -7.25
N ILE A 4 56.51 -5.04 -8.52
CA ILE A 4 55.45 -4.90 -9.52
C ILE A 4 54.20 -5.72 -9.17
N ARG A 5 54.35 -6.98 -8.73
CA ARG A 5 53.22 -7.83 -8.33
C ARG A 5 52.48 -7.29 -7.10
N LYS A 6 53.23 -6.73 -6.14
CA LYS A 6 52.63 -6.06 -4.96
C LYS A 6 51.83 -4.82 -5.36
N ARG A 7 52.32 -4.02 -6.31
CA ARG A 7 51.58 -2.86 -6.83
C ARG A 7 50.32 -3.25 -7.58
N ILE A 8 50.37 -4.25 -8.47
CA ILE A 8 49.19 -4.73 -9.21
C ILE A 8 48.10 -5.23 -8.24
N LEU A 9 48.48 -6.04 -7.25
CA LEU A 9 47.56 -6.54 -6.23
C LEU A 9 46.94 -5.41 -5.38
N ALA A 10 47.74 -4.40 -5.02
CA ALA A 10 47.24 -3.23 -4.28
C ALA A 10 46.23 -2.40 -5.11
N THR A 11 46.51 -2.19 -6.40
CA THR A 11 45.60 -1.47 -7.31
C THR A 11 44.29 -2.23 -7.53
N GLN A 12 44.35 -3.55 -7.72
CA GLN A 12 43.14 -4.39 -7.86
C GLN A 12 42.29 -4.38 -6.59
N PHE A 13 42.92 -4.40 -5.41
CA PHE A 13 42.21 -4.32 -4.13
C PHE A 13 41.54 -2.96 -3.93
N ALA A 14 42.21 -1.86 -4.28
CA ALA A 14 41.64 -0.52 -4.22
C ALA A 14 40.45 -0.34 -5.18
N ALA A 15 40.54 -0.86 -6.41
CA ALA A 15 39.43 -0.84 -7.38
C ALA A 15 38.20 -1.60 -6.85
N LYS A 16 38.40 -2.79 -6.27
CA LYS A 16 37.33 -3.60 -5.68
C LYS A 16 36.68 -2.92 -4.47
N GLN A 17 37.45 -2.18 -3.67
CA GLN A 17 36.90 -1.37 -2.58
C GLN A 17 36.07 -0.18 -3.10
N LEU A 18 36.53 0.51 -4.15
CA LEU A 18 35.79 1.61 -4.78
C LEU A 18 34.46 1.14 -5.37
N GLU A 19 34.44 -0.01 -6.05
CA GLU A 19 33.22 -0.63 -6.56
C GLU A 19 32.23 -0.98 -5.44
N ALA A 20 32.72 -1.58 -4.34
CA ALA A 20 31.88 -1.93 -3.20
C ALA A 20 31.28 -0.71 -2.49
N VAL A 21 32.04 0.39 -2.38
CA VAL A 21 31.56 1.67 -1.83
C VAL A 21 30.51 2.31 -2.75
N SER A 22 30.74 2.30 -4.06
CA SER A 22 29.79 2.80 -5.07
C SER A 22 28.47 2.02 -5.05
N ALA A 23 28.53 0.68 -5.04
CA ALA A 23 27.36 -0.18 -4.95
C ALA A 23 26.55 0.02 -3.66
N LYS A 24 27.22 0.22 -2.52
CA LYS A 24 26.57 0.57 -1.24
C LYS A 24 25.88 1.94 -1.30
N LYS A 25 26.46 2.91 -2.02
CA LYS A 25 25.87 4.24 -2.20
C LYS A 25 24.63 4.19 -3.11
N LEU A 26 24.71 3.47 -4.23
CA LEU A 26 23.59 3.23 -5.15
C LEU A 26 22.41 2.52 -4.47
N THR A 27 22.68 1.48 -3.67
CA THR A 27 21.63 0.78 -2.90
C THR A 27 20.99 1.67 -1.85
N LYS A 28 21.74 2.56 -1.18
CA LYS A 28 21.17 3.55 -0.24
C LYS A 28 20.27 4.57 -0.94
N VAL A 29 20.67 5.04 -2.13
CA VAL A 29 19.86 5.95 -2.96
C VAL A 29 18.61 5.26 -3.50
N ALA A 30 18.73 4.03 -4.03
CA ALA A 30 17.59 3.24 -4.48
C ALA A 30 16.58 2.97 -3.36
N LYS A 31 17.07 2.71 -2.13
CA LYS A 31 16.23 2.53 -0.95
C LYS A 31 15.53 3.83 -0.50
N LYS A 32 16.11 5.00 -0.80
CA LYS A 32 15.45 6.31 -0.64
C LYS A 32 14.39 6.58 -1.72
N LEU A 33 14.51 5.92 -2.89
CA LEU A 33 13.57 6.05 -4.01
C LEU A 33 12.28 5.21 -3.84
N LEU A 34 12.26 4.22 -2.94
CA LEU A 34 11.07 3.39 -2.74
C LEU A 34 9.96 4.22 -2.08
N PRO A 35 8.74 4.21 -2.64
CA PRO A 35 7.65 5.03 -2.12
C PRO A 35 7.27 4.61 -0.71
N THR A 36 6.97 5.60 0.13
CA THR A 36 6.41 5.37 1.46
C THR A 36 4.97 4.87 1.36
N GLU A 37 4.47 4.28 2.44
CA GLU A 37 3.06 3.85 2.55
C GLU A 37 2.10 5.02 2.25
N GLN A 38 2.38 6.20 2.79
CA GLN A 38 1.60 7.42 2.53
C GLN A 38 1.65 7.84 1.05
N GLN A 39 2.81 7.74 0.39
CA GLN A 39 2.93 8.08 -1.03
C GLN A 39 2.13 7.11 -1.90
N ILE A 40 2.16 5.81 -1.58
CA ILE A 40 1.34 4.80 -2.25
C ILE A 40 -0.14 5.13 -2.03
N GLN A 41 -0.55 5.39 -0.79
CA GLN A 41 -1.94 5.72 -0.46
C GLN A 41 -2.45 6.93 -1.23
N ASN A 42 -1.69 8.02 -1.25
CA ASN A 42 -2.10 9.24 -1.94
C ASN A 42 -2.31 8.97 -3.44
N ALA A 43 -1.37 8.28 -4.08
CA ALA A 43 -1.47 7.95 -5.50
C ALA A 43 -2.66 7.02 -5.82
N VAL A 44 -2.94 6.04 -4.96
CA VAL A 44 -4.11 5.16 -5.13
C VAL A 44 -5.41 5.95 -4.95
N MET A 45 -5.49 6.83 -3.95
CA MET A 45 -6.66 7.68 -3.75
C MET A 45 -6.87 8.67 -4.91
N ASP A 46 -5.79 9.21 -5.47
CA ASP A 46 -5.85 10.06 -6.67
C ASP A 46 -6.37 9.28 -7.88
N TRP A 47 -5.91 8.04 -8.07
CA TRP A 47 -6.46 7.16 -9.10
C TRP A 47 -7.95 6.90 -8.85
N ILE A 48 -8.37 6.56 -7.62
CA ILE A 48 -9.77 6.34 -7.24
C ILE A 48 -10.66 7.55 -7.57
N ARG A 49 -10.18 8.78 -7.31
CA ARG A 49 -10.91 10.04 -7.62
C ARG A 49 -11.26 10.19 -9.09
N LEU A 50 -10.45 9.62 -9.97
CA LEU A 50 -10.66 9.67 -11.42
C LEU A 50 -11.61 8.57 -11.92
N GLN A 51 -11.92 7.55 -11.10
CA GLN A 51 -12.69 6.40 -11.57
C GLN A 51 -14.20 6.65 -11.52
N LYS A 52 -14.87 6.16 -12.56
CA LYS A 52 -16.33 6.04 -12.63
C LYS A 52 -16.73 4.57 -12.70
N PHE A 53 -17.91 4.25 -12.18
CA PHE A 53 -18.47 2.91 -12.26
C PHE A 53 -19.99 2.94 -12.52
N ASN A 54 -20.51 1.86 -13.08
CA ASN A 54 -21.93 1.60 -13.21
C ASN A 54 -22.33 0.58 -12.14
N PHE A 55 -23.49 0.79 -11.53
CA PHE A 55 -24.05 -0.14 -10.56
C PHE A 55 -25.45 -0.57 -11.00
N TYR A 56 -25.75 -1.87 -10.91
CA TYR A 56 -26.94 -2.45 -11.53
C TYR A 56 -28.28 -1.85 -11.04
N LEU A 57 -28.31 -1.29 -9.83
CA LEU A 57 -29.49 -0.61 -9.28
C LEU A 57 -29.63 0.87 -9.68
N ILE A 58 -28.62 1.46 -10.32
CA ILE A 58 -28.53 2.92 -10.53
C ILE A 58 -28.28 3.21 -12.01
N LYS A 59 -29.21 3.91 -12.67
CA LYS A 59 -29.17 4.21 -14.12
C LYS A 59 -28.23 5.36 -14.52
N LYS A 60 -27.26 5.72 -13.67
CA LYS A 60 -26.27 6.77 -13.97
C LYS A 60 -24.86 6.31 -13.60
N ARG A 61 -23.86 6.90 -14.25
CA ARG A 61 -22.46 6.73 -13.88
C ARG A 61 -22.21 7.35 -12.50
N LEU A 62 -21.49 6.62 -11.64
CA LEU A 62 -21.14 7.01 -10.27
C LEU A 62 -19.65 7.27 -10.16
N SER A 63 -19.23 8.14 -9.22
CA SER A 63 -17.80 8.31 -8.90
C SER A 63 -17.40 7.30 -7.84
N LEU A 64 -16.27 6.62 -8.04
CA LEU A 64 -15.81 5.63 -7.06
C LEU A 64 -15.47 6.25 -5.70
N ILE A 65 -14.92 7.48 -5.71
CA ILE A 65 -14.57 8.22 -4.49
C ILE A 65 -15.76 8.48 -3.56
N ASP A 66 -16.99 8.55 -4.10
CA ASP A 66 -18.20 8.76 -3.29
C ASP A 66 -18.50 7.54 -2.38
N TYR A 67 -17.84 6.41 -2.63
CA TYR A 67 -18.01 5.15 -1.93
C TYR A 67 -16.69 4.60 -1.37
N ALA A 68 -15.60 5.36 -1.47
CA ALA A 68 -14.26 4.93 -1.08
C ALA A 68 -13.59 5.96 -0.17
N TRP A 69 -13.01 5.52 0.94
CA TRP A 69 -12.36 6.41 1.90
C TRP A 69 -11.14 5.78 2.57
N HIS A 70 -10.34 6.66 3.15
CA HIS A 70 -9.28 6.30 4.08
C HIS A 70 -9.74 6.42 5.52
N THR A 71 -9.40 5.43 6.35
CA THR A 71 -9.62 5.52 7.79
C THR A 71 -8.31 5.90 8.51
N PRO A 72 -8.17 7.11 9.07
CA PRO A 72 -6.94 7.58 9.70
C PRO A 72 -6.76 7.00 11.11
N ASN A 73 -6.86 5.69 11.25
CA ASN A 73 -6.75 4.99 12.53
C ASN A 73 -5.28 4.72 12.93
N GLY A 74 -4.32 4.89 12.00
CA GLY A 74 -2.89 4.92 12.28
C GLY A 74 -2.40 6.30 12.73
N GLY A 75 -1.19 6.40 13.27
CA GLY A 75 -0.52 7.68 13.54
C GLY A 75 -0.45 8.10 15.02
N SER A 76 0.56 8.94 15.30
CA SER A 76 0.84 9.47 16.64
C SER A 76 -0.23 10.47 17.05
N ARG A 77 -0.79 10.27 18.24
CA ARG A 77 -1.70 11.20 18.89
C ARG A 77 -1.43 11.18 20.39
N ASN A 78 -1.88 12.21 21.10
CA ASN A 78 -1.74 12.21 22.55
C ASN A 78 -2.58 11.09 23.18
N ILE A 79 -2.21 10.65 24.39
CA ILE A 79 -2.83 9.49 25.05
C ILE A 79 -4.31 9.73 25.35
N ILE A 80 -4.68 10.97 25.70
CA ILE A 80 -6.07 11.35 26.00
C ILE A 80 -6.96 11.16 24.76
N GLU A 81 -6.48 11.64 23.62
CA GLU A 81 -7.18 11.52 22.33
C GLU A 81 -7.27 10.06 21.88
N ALA A 82 -6.18 9.30 22.05
CA ALA A 82 -6.21 7.86 21.77
C ALA A 82 -7.25 7.12 22.61
N LYS A 83 -7.40 7.49 23.90
CA LYS A 83 -8.43 6.91 24.76
C LYS A 83 -9.83 7.31 24.30
N ARG A 84 -10.08 8.60 24.08
CA ARG A 84 -11.38 9.10 23.60
C ARG A 84 -11.83 8.43 22.31
N LEU A 85 -10.93 8.28 21.34
CA LEU A 85 -11.23 7.61 20.07
C LEU A 85 -11.56 6.13 20.26
N LYS A 86 -10.85 5.42 21.15
CA LYS A 86 -11.19 4.03 21.50
C LYS A 86 -12.55 3.94 22.18
N ASP A 87 -12.85 4.85 23.11
CA ASP A 87 -14.15 4.92 23.78
C ASP A 87 -15.28 5.24 22.77
N ALA A 88 -14.98 6.04 21.74
CA ALA A 88 -15.88 6.35 20.63
C ALA A 88 -16.02 5.22 19.58
N GLY A 89 -15.32 4.09 19.77
CA GLY A 89 -15.47 2.89 18.93
C GLY A 89 -14.45 2.75 17.80
N VAL A 90 -13.36 3.52 17.79
CA VAL A 90 -12.28 3.31 16.81
C VAL A 90 -11.67 1.92 16.99
N LEU A 91 -11.77 1.12 15.94
CA LEU A 91 -11.17 -0.21 15.88
C LEU A 91 -9.69 -0.10 15.49
N SER A 92 -8.83 -0.81 16.23
CA SER A 92 -7.42 -0.95 15.86
C SER A 92 -7.28 -1.93 14.69
N GLY A 93 -6.38 -1.60 13.76
CA GLY A 93 -6.08 -2.45 12.61
C GLY A 93 -7.08 -2.36 11.45
N VAL A 94 -7.99 -1.37 11.47
CA VAL A 94 -8.77 -1.01 10.28
C VAL A 94 -7.81 -0.62 9.15
N PRO A 95 -8.03 -1.12 7.93
CA PRO A 95 -7.13 -0.93 6.81
C PRO A 95 -7.20 0.48 6.21
N ASP A 96 -6.18 0.80 5.42
CA ASP A 96 -5.99 2.13 4.85
C ASP A 96 -7.09 2.55 3.88
N ILE A 97 -7.61 1.64 3.06
CA ILE A 97 -8.64 1.94 2.05
C ILE A 97 -9.84 1.02 2.24
N THR A 98 -11.03 1.61 2.26
CA THR A 98 -12.31 0.89 2.19
C THR A 98 -13.08 1.35 0.96
N ILE A 99 -13.69 0.41 0.24
CA ILE A 99 -14.66 0.68 -0.82
C ILE A 99 -15.96 -0.03 -0.46
N ALA A 100 -16.99 0.74 -0.12
CA ALA A 100 -18.32 0.26 0.25
C ALA A 100 -19.23 0.09 -0.97
N VAL A 101 -18.74 -0.63 -1.96
CA VAL A 101 -19.52 -1.05 -3.14
C VAL A 101 -19.53 -2.58 -3.14
N PRO A 102 -20.68 -3.24 -3.02
CA PRO A 102 -20.73 -4.69 -3.13
C PRO A 102 -20.36 -5.10 -4.56
N SER A 103 -19.53 -6.14 -4.68
CA SER A 103 -19.09 -6.66 -5.97
C SER A 103 -19.00 -8.17 -5.96
N ARG A 104 -19.57 -8.82 -6.98
CA ARG A 104 -19.62 -10.27 -7.11
C ARG A 104 -20.20 -10.90 -5.83
N GLN A 105 -19.42 -11.72 -5.13
CA GLN A 105 -19.79 -12.39 -3.89
C GLN A 105 -19.40 -11.63 -2.61
N PHE A 106 -18.78 -10.45 -2.74
CA PHE A 106 -18.23 -9.70 -1.61
C PHE A 106 -19.10 -8.49 -1.27
N HIS A 107 -19.29 -8.26 0.03
CA HIS A 107 -20.12 -7.15 0.52
C HIS A 107 -19.42 -5.79 0.48
N ALA A 108 -18.12 -5.77 0.75
CA ALA A 108 -17.26 -4.59 0.65
C ALA A 108 -15.81 -5.00 0.39
N PHE A 109 -14.99 -4.02 0.02
CA PHE A 109 -13.56 -4.18 -0.22
C PHE A 109 -12.74 -3.41 0.81
N TYR A 110 -11.69 -4.07 1.27
CA TYR A 110 -10.74 -3.56 2.24
C TYR A 110 -9.32 -3.78 1.73
N MET A 111 -8.48 -2.75 1.84
CA MET A 111 -7.09 -2.80 1.43
C MET A 111 -6.19 -2.12 2.44
N GLU A 112 -5.26 -2.91 2.97
CA GLU A 112 -4.11 -2.38 3.70
C GLU A 112 -2.97 -2.12 2.72
N LEU A 113 -2.33 -0.95 2.84
CA LEU A 113 -1.15 -0.60 2.08
C LEU A 113 0.08 -0.83 2.95
N LYS A 114 1.16 -1.32 2.35
CA LYS A 114 2.44 -1.49 3.02
C LYS A 114 3.55 -0.99 2.12
N SER A 115 4.59 -0.40 2.72
CA SER A 115 5.86 -0.27 2.01
C SER A 115 6.46 -1.66 1.72
N SER A 116 7.44 -1.75 0.83
CA SER A 116 8.15 -3.01 0.51
C SER A 116 8.68 -3.82 1.71
N LYS A 117 8.84 -3.21 2.88
CA LYS A 117 9.29 -3.87 4.12
C LYS A 117 8.21 -3.92 5.21
N GLY A 118 7.05 -3.31 4.96
CA GLY A 118 5.94 -3.28 5.89
C GLY A 118 5.39 -4.69 6.12
N LYS A 119 4.97 -4.95 7.35
CA LYS A 119 4.27 -6.17 7.74
C LYS A 119 2.97 -5.79 8.43
N LEU A 120 1.98 -6.67 8.34
CA LEU A 120 0.76 -6.51 9.13
C LEU A 120 1.09 -6.64 10.61
N SER A 121 0.50 -5.76 11.40
CA SER A 121 0.44 -5.91 12.86
C SER A 121 -0.55 -7.01 13.25
N PRO A 122 -0.46 -7.57 14.48
CA PRO A 122 -1.44 -8.56 14.95
C PRO A 122 -2.89 -8.05 14.90
N ALA A 123 -3.13 -6.76 15.16
CA ALA A 123 -4.46 -6.17 15.08
C ALA A 123 -4.99 -6.15 13.64
N GLN A 124 -4.15 -5.84 12.66
CA GLN A 124 -4.51 -5.86 11.24
C GLN A 124 -4.79 -7.28 10.74
N ILE A 125 -4.01 -8.27 11.18
CA ILE A 125 -4.26 -9.69 10.88
C ILE A 125 -5.63 -10.11 11.42
N LYS A 126 -5.94 -9.76 12.67
CA LYS A 126 -7.25 -10.04 13.29
C LYS A 126 -8.39 -9.36 12.53
N PHE A 127 -8.23 -8.09 12.17
CA PHE A 127 -9.23 -7.35 11.40
C PHE A 127 -9.48 -8.01 10.04
N ALA A 128 -8.41 -8.35 9.31
CA ALA A 128 -8.47 -9.04 8.03
C ALA A 128 -9.23 -10.37 8.13
N HIS A 129 -8.92 -11.18 9.14
CA HIS A 129 -9.62 -12.44 9.40
C HIS A 129 -11.12 -12.21 9.63
N ASN A 130 -11.48 -11.26 10.49
CA ASN A 130 -12.88 -10.95 10.80
C ASN A 130 -13.65 -10.50 9.56
N MET A 131 -13.11 -9.56 8.78
CA MET A 131 -13.79 -9.06 7.58
C MET A 131 -14.00 -10.16 6.54
N LYS A 132 -12.98 -11.00 6.31
CA LYS A 132 -13.07 -12.16 5.40
C LYS A 132 -14.12 -13.17 5.87
N SER A 133 -14.17 -13.45 7.18
CA SER A 133 -15.10 -14.44 7.76
C SER A 133 -16.59 -14.07 7.59
N VAL A 134 -16.88 -12.79 7.38
CA VAL A 134 -18.24 -12.28 7.16
C VAL A 134 -18.47 -11.81 5.72
N GLY A 135 -17.71 -12.34 4.75
CA GLY A 135 -18.00 -12.18 3.32
C GLY A 135 -17.46 -10.90 2.67
N ASN A 136 -16.47 -10.24 3.27
CA ASN A 136 -15.81 -9.09 2.63
C ASN A 136 -14.51 -9.49 1.93
N TYR A 137 -14.14 -8.73 0.91
CA TYR A 137 -12.84 -8.85 0.26
C TYR A 137 -11.80 -8.07 1.07
N TYR A 138 -10.67 -8.70 1.38
CA TYR A 138 -9.54 -8.04 2.04
C TYR A 138 -8.23 -8.44 1.37
N CYS A 139 -7.42 -7.45 1.02
CA CYS A 139 -6.10 -7.63 0.44
C CYS A 139 -5.05 -6.70 1.07
N VAL A 140 -3.78 -6.99 0.81
CA VAL A 140 -2.64 -6.15 1.19
C VAL A 140 -1.89 -5.82 -0.09
N ALA A 141 -1.61 -4.55 -0.34
CA ALA A 141 -0.83 -4.11 -1.50
C ALA A 141 0.47 -3.42 -1.07
N TYR A 142 1.53 -3.70 -1.82
CA TYR A 142 2.89 -3.22 -1.59
C TYR A 142 3.34 -2.17 -2.62
N SER A 143 2.47 -1.85 -3.58
CA SER A 143 2.70 -0.84 -4.61
C SER A 143 1.39 -0.23 -5.13
N VAL A 144 1.49 0.91 -5.83
CA VAL A 144 0.34 1.56 -6.48
C VAL A 144 -0.27 0.66 -7.55
N ASN A 145 0.56 -0.01 -8.35
CA ASN A 145 0.08 -0.88 -9.44
C ASN A 145 -0.71 -2.06 -8.89
N GLU A 146 -0.17 -2.76 -7.90
CA GLU A 146 -0.83 -3.88 -7.25
C GLU A 146 -2.16 -3.46 -6.61
N ALA A 147 -2.19 -2.28 -5.96
CA ALA A 147 -3.42 -1.74 -5.40
C ALA A 147 -4.49 -1.49 -6.47
N ILE A 148 -4.11 -0.88 -7.60
CA ILE A 148 -5.00 -0.64 -8.74
C ILE A 148 -5.49 -1.96 -9.33
N GLU A 149 -4.62 -2.96 -9.48
CA GLU A 149 -4.98 -4.29 -9.99
C GLU A 149 -6.01 -4.97 -9.09
N PHE A 150 -5.83 -4.93 -7.77
CA PHE A 150 -6.82 -5.47 -6.84
C PHE A 150 -8.16 -4.74 -6.92
N ILE A 151 -8.16 -3.41 -7.02
CA ILE A 151 -9.42 -2.64 -7.16
C ILE A 151 -10.10 -2.98 -8.49
N LYS A 152 -9.34 -3.07 -9.59
CA LYS A 152 -9.87 -3.48 -10.90
C LYS A 152 -10.46 -4.89 -10.86
N ALA A 153 -9.75 -5.84 -10.27
CA ALA A 153 -10.23 -7.21 -10.13
C ALA A 153 -11.51 -7.29 -9.29
N TYR A 154 -11.56 -6.53 -8.20
CA TYR A 154 -12.73 -6.44 -7.33
C TYR A 154 -13.92 -5.85 -8.07
N MET A 155 -13.78 -4.66 -8.65
CA MET A 155 -14.90 -3.95 -9.30
C MET A 155 -15.32 -4.60 -10.62
N GLY A 156 -14.39 -5.26 -11.33
CA GLY A 156 -14.64 -5.93 -12.61
C GLY A 156 -15.31 -5.02 -13.62
N ASP A 157 -16.33 -5.54 -14.30
CA ASP A 157 -17.05 -4.87 -15.38
C ASP A 157 -17.90 -3.67 -14.91
N MET A 158 -18.00 -3.44 -13.59
CA MET A 158 -18.62 -2.22 -13.07
C MET A 158 -17.78 -0.99 -13.37
N LEU A 159 -16.45 -1.11 -13.40
CA LEU A 159 -15.60 0.03 -13.75
C LEU A 159 -15.84 0.44 -15.20
N CYS A 160 -16.06 1.74 -15.40
CA CYS A 160 -16.09 2.29 -16.74
C CYS A 160 -14.68 2.26 -17.33
N THR A 161 -14.56 1.89 -18.60
CA THR A 161 -13.32 2.08 -19.34
C THR A 161 -13.00 3.57 -19.40
N ALA A 162 -11.72 3.94 -19.26
CA ALA A 162 -11.28 5.30 -19.51
C ALA A 162 -11.73 5.69 -20.93
N GLN A 163 -12.44 6.81 -21.04
CA GLN A 163 -12.81 7.44 -22.31
C GLN A 163 -11.65 8.30 -22.80
#